data_AF-A0AAP5LLH1-F1
#
_entry.id   AF-A0AAP5LLH1-F1
#
_cell.length_a   1.000
_cell.length_b   1.000
_cell.length_c   1.000
_cell.angle_alpha   90.00
_cell.angle_beta   90.00
_cell.angle_gamma   90.00
#
_symmetry.space_group_name_H-M   'P 1'
#
loop_
_entity.id
_entity.type
_entity.pdbx_description
1 polymer ?
#
loop_
_entity_poly.entity_id
_entity_poly.type
_entity_poly.pdbx_seq_one_letter_code
_entity_poly.pdbx_strand_id
1 'polypeptide(L)'
;MTGTSKPEIPVLIYRYQGPRRNIGYTLSPFYLKEQPDVSMDDMLFIYAVDFDYIQPFLEKHYPLIDALTGESMEKFDPCWDNPLMKEAWLMILEDLEQHPVEELELRSFIERFTFWIRKHVHQADGIEVSGNL
;
A
#
# COMPACT_ATOMS: atom_id res chain seq x y z
N MET A 1 -30.58 17.44 9.53
CA MET A 1 -29.99 17.07 8.23
C MET A 1 -28.66 16.40 8.53
N THR A 2 -28.65 15.08 8.65
CA THR A 2 -27.44 14.29 8.84
C THR A 2 -26.72 14.22 7.50
N GLY A 3 -25.66 15.02 7.33
CA GLY A 3 -24.81 14.92 6.15
C GLY A 3 -24.17 13.54 6.14
N THR A 4 -24.58 12.68 5.22
CA THR A 4 -23.80 11.49 4.87
C THR A 4 -22.51 12.00 4.25
N SER A 5 -21.41 11.96 5.02
CA SER A 5 -20.07 12.14 4.48
C SER A 5 -19.92 11.16 3.32
N LYS A 6 -19.41 11.63 2.18
CA LYS A 6 -19.06 10.72 1.08
C LYS A 6 -18.06 9.69 1.60
N PRO A 7 -18.10 8.43 1.14
CA PRO A 7 -17.04 7.49 1.44
C PRO A 7 -15.71 8.09 0.96
N GLU A 8 -14.70 8.04 1.83
CA GLU A 8 -13.35 8.54 1.57
C GLU A 8 -12.36 7.44 1.97
N ILE A 9 -11.31 7.26 1.16
CA ILE A 9 -10.26 6.30 1.47
C ILE A 9 -9.53 6.74 2.76
N PRO A 10 -9.39 5.86 3.77
CA PRO A 10 -8.61 6.14 4.96
C PRO A 10 -7.17 6.54 4.61
N VAL A 11 -6.68 7.59 5.26
CA VAL A 11 -5.32 8.10 5.03
C VAL A 11 -4.41 7.72 6.19
N LEU A 12 -3.26 7.10 5.88
CA LEU A 12 -2.17 6.93 6.82
C LEU A 12 -1.12 8.02 6.58
N ILE A 13 -0.84 8.80 7.63
CA ILE A 13 0.04 9.98 7.59
C ILE A 13 1.15 9.77 8.61
N TYR A 14 2.36 10.20 8.23
CA TYR A 14 3.50 10.33 9.12
C TYR A 14 3.97 11.79 9.23
N ARG A 15 4.58 12.34 8.18
CA ARG A 15 5.17 13.69 8.15
C ARG A 15 4.50 14.64 7.18
N TYR A 16 3.56 14.18 6.35
CA TYR A 16 2.89 15.08 5.41
C TYR A 16 2.12 16.21 6.13
N GLN A 17 2.53 17.45 5.87
CA GLN A 17 1.90 18.68 6.39
C GLN A 17 1.30 19.56 5.29
N GLY A 18 1.28 19.07 4.04
CA GLY A 18 0.83 19.83 2.87
C GLY A 18 -0.69 19.88 2.72
N PRO A 19 -1.20 20.66 1.73
CA PRO A 19 -2.61 20.67 1.39
C PRO A 19 -3.04 19.34 0.77
N ARG A 20 -4.24 18.81 1.04
CA ARG A 20 -4.76 17.56 0.42
C ARG A 20 -4.81 17.65 -1.11
N ARG A 21 -3.68 17.38 -1.77
CA ARG A 21 -3.52 17.34 -3.23
C ARG A 21 -3.67 15.92 -3.78
N ASN A 22 -3.88 14.94 -2.89
CA ASN A 22 -4.00 13.51 -3.18
C ASN A 22 -2.82 12.95 -3.98
N ILE A 23 -1.63 13.56 -3.92
CA ILE A 23 -0.43 13.03 -4.58
C ILE A 23 0.20 11.98 -3.66
N GLY A 24 0.23 10.73 -4.11
CA GLY A 24 0.70 9.61 -3.33
C GLY A 24 0.27 8.28 -3.93
N TYR A 25 0.02 7.33 -3.05
CA TYR A 25 -0.23 5.94 -3.41
C TYR A 25 -1.50 5.43 -2.74
N THR A 26 -2.33 4.75 -3.54
CA THR A 26 -3.48 4.01 -3.04
C THR A 26 -3.11 2.53 -2.99
N LEU A 27 -3.36 1.90 -1.85
CA LEU A 27 -3.24 0.48 -1.67
C LEU A 27 -4.64 -0.13 -1.69
N SER A 28 -4.84 -1.10 -2.57
CA SER A 28 -6.13 -1.76 -2.78
C SER A 28 -5.96 -3.28 -2.80
N PRO A 29 -6.72 -4.05 -2.01
CA PRO A 29 -6.76 -5.50 -2.14
C PRO A 29 -7.25 -5.90 -3.55
N PHE A 30 -6.64 -6.91 -4.16
CA PHE A 30 -7.10 -7.47 -5.43
C PHE A 30 -7.33 -8.97 -5.34
N TYR A 31 -8.14 -9.46 -6.26
CA TYR A 31 -8.62 -10.83 -6.32
C TYR A 31 -8.58 -11.33 -7.77
N LEU A 32 -7.96 -12.48 -8.01
CA LEU A 32 -7.69 -13.00 -9.36
C LEU A 32 -8.92 -13.64 -10.02
N LYS A 33 -9.82 -14.23 -9.21
CA LYS A 33 -10.95 -15.03 -9.73
C LYS A 33 -12.27 -14.29 -9.75
N GLU A 34 -12.57 -13.58 -8.68
CA GLU A 34 -13.77 -12.77 -8.51
C GLU A 34 -13.32 -11.43 -7.97
N GLN A 35 -13.53 -10.35 -8.71
CA GLN A 35 -13.25 -9.00 -8.21
C GLN A 35 -14.51 -8.51 -7.48
N PRO A 36 -14.61 -8.66 -6.15
CA PRO A 36 -15.67 -8.00 -5.41
C PRO A 36 -15.52 -6.49 -5.57
N ASP A 37 -16.61 -5.75 -5.40
CA ASP A 37 -16.54 -4.31 -5.21
C ASP A 37 -15.72 -4.02 -3.95
N VAL A 38 -14.50 -3.53 -4.11
CA VAL A 38 -13.63 -3.13 -2.99
C VAL A 38 -14.14 -1.80 -2.45
N SER A 39 -14.55 -1.78 -1.18
CA SER A 39 -14.98 -0.56 -0.51
C SER A 39 -13.81 0.40 -0.32
N MET A 40 -14.08 1.71 -0.37
CA MET A 40 -13.07 2.72 -0.03
C MET A 40 -12.52 2.56 1.40
N ASP A 41 -13.32 2.01 2.32
CA ASP A 41 -12.91 1.74 3.70
C ASP A 41 -11.88 0.59 3.81
N ASP A 42 -11.80 -0.27 2.79
CA ASP A 42 -10.85 -1.38 2.67
C ASP A 42 -9.61 -0.99 1.84
N MET A 43 -9.52 0.27 1.41
CA MET A 43 -8.34 0.84 0.76
C MET A 43 -7.50 1.64 1.77
N LEU A 44 -6.28 1.99 1.38
CA LEU A 44 -5.43 2.89 2.16
C LEU A 44 -4.71 3.89 1.26
N PHE A 45 -4.77 5.16 1.62
CA PHE A 45 -4.00 6.19 0.93
C PHE A 45 -2.81 6.64 1.79
N ILE A 46 -1.65 6.79 1.14
CA ILE A 46 -0.42 7.29 1.76
C ILE A 46 0.15 8.39 0.86
N TYR A 47 0.44 9.56 1.42
CA TYR A 47 1.09 10.63 0.65
C TYR A 47 2.49 10.21 0.19
N ALA A 48 2.91 10.68 -0.98
CA ALA A 48 4.21 10.31 -1.55
C ALA A 48 5.38 10.46 -0.58
N VAL A 49 5.46 11.59 0.14
CA VAL A 49 6.53 11.85 1.11
C VAL A 49 6.56 10.88 2.30
N ASP A 50 5.41 10.31 2.66
CA ASP A 50 5.32 9.31 3.73
C ASP A 50 5.57 7.91 3.18
N PHE A 51 5.23 7.69 1.91
CA PHE A 51 5.48 6.43 1.21
C PHE A 51 6.97 6.22 0.88
N ASP A 52 7.77 7.27 0.82
CA ASP A 52 9.23 7.20 0.67
C ASP A 52 9.90 6.33 1.76
N TYR A 53 9.25 6.14 2.92
CA TYR A 53 9.73 5.26 3.99
C TYR A 53 9.37 3.78 3.79
N ILE A 54 8.49 3.47 2.84
CA ILE A 54 8.03 2.12 2.49
C ILE A 54 8.63 1.66 1.16
N GLN A 55 8.71 2.57 0.18
CA GLN A 55 9.12 2.27 -1.19
C GLN A 55 10.46 1.49 -1.31
N PRO A 56 11.54 1.81 -0.56
CA PRO A 56 12.78 1.05 -0.64
C PRO A 56 12.63 -0.43 -0.29
N PHE A 57 11.68 -0.76 0.59
CA PHE A 57 11.37 -2.14 0.95
C PHE A 57 10.63 -2.84 -0.17
N LEU A 58 9.73 -2.16 -0.89
CA LEU A 58 9.08 -2.72 -2.07
C LEU A 58 10.10 -3.01 -3.16
N GLU A 59 10.93 -2.02 -3.51
CA GLU A 59 11.90 -2.09 -4.61
C GLU A 59 12.90 -3.23 -4.45
N LYS A 60 13.25 -3.62 -3.23
CA LYS A 60 14.15 -4.75 -2.94
C LYS A 60 13.64 -6.10 -3.45
N HIS A 61 12.31 -6.26 -3.58
CA HIS A 61 11.70 -7.51 -4.02
C HIS A 61 11.47 -7.59 -5.53
N TYR A 62 11.77 -6.51 -6.26
CA TYR A 62 11.76 -6.54 -7.72
C TYR A 62 13.03 -7.23 -8.26
N PRO A 63 12.95 -7.93 -9.40
CA PRO A 63 11.79 -8.07 -10.27
C PRO A 63 10.71 -9.02 -9.71
N LEU A 64 9.46 -8.74 -10.04
CA LEU A 64 8.29 -9.55 -9.69
C LEU A 64 7.56 -10.03 -10.96
N ILE A 65 6.70 -11.03 -10.83
CA ILE A 65 5.80 -11.44 -11.91
C ILE A 65 4.41 -10.92 -11.59
N ASP A 66 3.83 -10.16 -12.51
CA ASP A 66 2.44 -9.75 -12.44
C ASP A 66 1.55 -10.99 -12.56
N ALA A 67 0.74 -11.26 -11.54
CA ALA A 67 -0.12 -12.44 -11.51
C ALA A 67 -1.33 -12.36 -12.44
N LEU A 68 -1.70 -11.15 -12.90
CA LEU A 68 -2.81 -10.92 -13.83
C LEU A 68 -2.35 -11.13 -15.28
N THR A 69 -1.17 -10.63 -15.64
CA THR A 69 -0.67 -10.64 -17.02
C THR A 69 0.38 -11.72 -17.29
N GLY A 70 1.08 -12.19 -16.24
CA GLY A 70 2.24 -13.06 -16.33
C GLY A 70 3.53 -12.34 -16.77
N GLU A 71 3.50 -11.01 -16.91
CA GLU A 71 4.64 -10.22 -17.34
C GLU A 71 5.62 -9.94 -16.19
N SER A 72 6.89 -9.75 -16.53
CA SER A 72 7.91 -9.35 -15.56
C SER A 72 7.80 -7.86 -15.26
N MET A 73 7.61 -7.54 -13.99
CA MET A 73 7.72 -6.19 -13.45
C MET A 73 9.15 -5.98 -12.96
N GLU A 74 9.95 -5.23 -13.71
CA GLU A 74 11.38 -5.06 -13.42
C GLU A 74 11.67 -4.11 -12.25
N LYS A 75 10.74 -3.19 -11.98
CA LYS A 75 10.85 -2.18 -10.91
C LYS A 75 9.46 -1.67 -10.54
N PHE A 76 9.38 -1.03 -9.38
CA PHE A 76 8.21 -0.27 -8.96
C PHE A 76 7.96 0.90 -9.91
N ASP A 77 6.71 1.07 -10.36
CA ASP A 77 6.29 2.18 -11.21
C ASP A 77 5.42 3.18 -10.42
N PRO A 78 5.92 4.40 -10.15
CA PRO A 78 5.19 5.40 -9.37
C PRO A 78 3.98 6.02 -10.08
N CYS A 79 3.83 5.79 -11.39
CA CYS A 79 2.76 6.38 -12.21
C CYS A 79 1.65 5.38 -12.57
N TRP A 80 1.84 4.09 -12.24
CA TRP A 80 0.96 3.00 -12.66
C TRP A 80 0.65 2.04 -11.51
N ASP A 81 -0.12 1.01 -11.83
CA ASP A 81 -0.50 -0.06 -10.93
C ASP A 81 0.64 -1.05 -10.72
N ASN A 82 0.85 -1.44 -9.48
CA ASN A 82 1.85 -2.42 -9.08
C ASN A 82 1.13 -3.53 -8.29
N PRO A 83 0.60 -4.57 -8.96
CA PRO A 83 -0.05 -5.68 -8.28
C PRO A 83 0.99 -6.59 -7.64
N LEU A 84 1.05 -6.60 -6.30
CA LEU A 84 1.93 -7.50 -5.54
C LEU A 84 1.10 -8.62 -4.91
N MET A 85 1.49 -9.86 -5.21
CA MET A 85 0.90 -11.06 -4.60
C MET A 85 1.16 -11.12 -3.10
N LYS A 86 0.29 -11.83 -2.39
CA LYS A 86 0.38 -12.06 -0.94
C LYS A 86 1.78 -12.47 -0.48
N GLU A 87 2.43 -13.38 -1.19
CA GLU A 87 3.74 -13.90 -0.83
C GLU A 87 4.80 -12.79 -0.85
N ALA A 88 4.76 -11.91 -1.86
CA ALA A 88 5.65 -10.75 -1.93
C ALA A 88 5.42 -9.81 -0.73
N TRP A 89 4.15 -9.51 -0.42
CA TRP A 89 3.81 -8.69 0.74
C TRP A 89 4.30 -9.27 2.05
N LEU A 90 4.19 -10.59 2.26
CA LEU A 90 4.68 -11.22 3.48
C LEU A 90 6.21 -11.04 3.65
N MET A 91 6.99 -11.10 2.56
CA MET A 91 8.43 -10.85 2.60
C MET A 91 8.75 -9.37 2.85
N ILE A 92 8.01 -8.45 2.23
CA ILE A 92 8.13 -7.00 2.46
C ILE A 92 7.84 -6.65 3.93
N LEU A 93 6.79 -7.26 4.50
CA LEU A 93 6.43 -7.07 5.91
C LEU A 93 7.52 -7.54 6.85
N GLU A 94 8.14 -8.68 6.56
CA GLU A 94 9.26 -9.19 7.34
C GLU A 94 10.45 -8.21 7.34
N ASP A 95 10.81 -7.68 6.16
CA ASP A 95 11.88 -6.69 6.03
C ASP A 95 11.56 -5.39 6.80
N LEU A 96 10.32 -4.91 6.72
CA LEU A 96 9.85 -3.70 7.43
C LEU A 96 9.89 -3.87 8.94
N GLU A 97 9.42 -5.01 9.46
CA GLU A 97 9.35 -5.29 10.90
C GLU A 97 10.73 -5.55 11.51
N GLN A 98 11.68 -6.06 10.73
CA GLN A 98 13.07 -6.26 11.16
C GLN A 98 13.91 -4.98 11.05
N HIS A 99 13.43 -3.95 10.33
CA HIS A 99 14.17 -2.71 10.17
C HIS A 99 14.20 -1.90 11.48
N PRO A 100 15.39 -1.57 12.02
CA PRO A 100 15.49 -0.82 13.26
C PRO A 100 15.08 0.64 13.03
N VAL A 101 13.96 1.04 13.65
CA VAL A 101 13.47 2.43 13.65
C VAL A 101 13.56 3.03 15.04
N GLU A 102 14.44 4.02 15.22
CA GLU A 102 14.61 4.72 16.52
C GLU A 102 13.50 5.75 16.79
N GLU A 103 13.02 6.41 15.74
CA GLU A 103 11.99 7.44 15.85
C GLU A 103 10.61 6.83 16.12
N LEU A 104 10.01 7.20 17.26
CA LEU A 104 8.75 6.62 17.71
C LEU A 104 7.60 6.83 16.72
N GLU A 105 7.50 8.02 16.12
CA GLU A 105 6.43 8.34 15.17
C GLU A 105 6.54 7.52 13.88
N LEU A 106 7.75 7.36 13.33
CA LEU A 106 7.98 6.49 12.18
C LEU A 106 7.66 5.04 12.53
N ARG A 107 8.08 4.56 13.71
CA ARG A 107 7.76 3.20 14.17
C ARG A 107 6.25 2.98 14.21
N SER A 108 5.48 3.90 14.80
CA SER A 108 4.02 3.81 14.83
C SER A 108 3.39 3.89 13.44
N PHE A 109 3.96 4.66 12.51
CA PHE A 109 3.52 4.65 11.11
C PHE A 109 3.72 3.28 10.46
N ILE A 110 4.92 2.70 10.60
CA ILE A 110 5.25 1.37 10.07
C ILE A 110 4.37 0.29 10.71
N GLU A 111 4.18 0.29 12.03
CA GLU A 111 3.31 -0.66 12.74
C GLU A 111 1.85 -0.60 12.24
N ARG A 112 1.32 0.60 11.99
CA ARG A 112 -0.03 0.78 11.45
C ARG A 112 -0.11 0.31 10.00
N PHE A 113 0.91 0.60 9.20
CA PHE A 113 1.02 0.12 7.83
C PHE A 113 1.05 -1.41 7.78
N THR A 114 1.96 -2.04 8.51
CA THR A 114 2.12 -3.51 8.51
C THR A 114 0.87 -4.20 9.04
N PHE A 115 0.23 -3.65 10.08
CA PHE A 115 -1.05 -4.15 10.57
C PHE A 115 -2.14 -4.11 9.49
N TRP A 116 -2.25 -2.99 8.75
CA TRP A 116 -3.24 -2.85 7.69
C TRP A 116 -2.99 -3.86 6.55
N ILE A 117 -1.74 -4.01 6.10
CA ILE A 117 -1.39 -5.00 5.06
C ILE A 117 -1.75 -6.42 5.52
N ARG A 118 -1.34 -6.81 6.74
CA ARG A 118 -1.61 -8.16 7.28
C ARG A 118 -3.11 -8.46 7.34
N LYS A 119 -3.92 -7.48 7.76
CA LYS A 119 -5.38 -7.62 7.82
C LYS A 119 -5.96 -7.96 6.46
N HIS A 120 -5.57 -7.25 5.39
CA HIS A 120 -6.20 -7.40 4.07
C HIS A 120 -5.59 -8.52 3.24
N VAL A 121 -4.26 -8.73 3.31
CA VAL A 121 -3.58 -9.79 2.55
C VAL A 121 -3.97 -11.22 3.00
N HIS A 122 -4.58 -11.37 4.18
CA HIS A 122 -5.15 -12.65 4.60
C HIS A 122 -6.45 -13.01 3.89
N GLN A 123 -7.14 -12.03 3.32
CA GLN A 123 -8.45 -12.17 2.71
C GLN A 123 -8.43 -11.99 1.19
N ALA A 124 -7.35 -11.45 0.62
CA ALA A 124 -7.16 -11.19 -0.80
C ALA A 124 -6.01 -12.02 -1.40
N ASP A 125 -5.92 -12.04 -2.73
CA ASP A 125 -4.82 -12.69 -3.46
C ASP A 125 -3.54 -11.84 -3.43
N GLY A 126 -3.71 -10.52 -3.32
CA GLY A 126 -2.63 -9.57 -3.15
C GLY A 126 -3.15 -8.18 -2.81
N ILE A 127 -2.22 -7.23 -2.78
CA ILE A 127 -2.53 -5.80 -2.64
C ILE A 127 -1.79 -5.07 -3.76
N GLU A 128 -2.53 -4.27 -4.50
CA GLU A 128 -2.03 -3.40 -5.55
C GLU A 128 -1.63 -2.06 -4.95
N VAL A 129 -0.51 -1.51 -5.43
CA VAL A 129 -0.10 -0.14 -5.14
C VAL A 129 -0.23 0.68 -6.42
N SER A 130 -1.15 1.64 -6.42
CA SER A 130 -1.38 2.54 -7.54
C SER A 130 -0.90 3.95 -7.18
N GLY A 131 0.10 4.44 -7.91
CA GLY A 131 0.61 5.79 -7.75
C GLY A 131 -0.06 6.79 -8.69
N ASN A 132 -0.04 8.07 -8.33
CA ASN A 132 -0.53 9.16 -9.19
C ASN A 132 0.44 10.33 -9.30
N LEU A 133 1.74 9.99 -9.36
CA LEU A 133 2.86 10.92 -9.45
C LEU A 133 3.09 11.48 -10.86
#